data_AF-A0A543FGA1-F1
#
_entry.id   AF-A0A543FGA1-F1
#
_cell.length_a   1.000
_cell.length_b   1.000
_cell.length_c   1.000
_cell.angle_alpha   90.00
_cell.angle_beta   90.00
_cell.angle_gamma   90.00
#
_symmetry.space_group_name_H-M   'P 1'
#
loop_
_entity.id
_entity.type
_entity.pdbx_description
1 polymer ?
#
loop_
_entity_poly.entity_id
_entity_poly.type
_entity_poly.pdbx_seq_one_letter_code
_entity_poly.pdbx_strand_id
1 'polypeptide(L)'
;MTTVPTRPGDGTPPASSDRPPFSRRVLKLEHPANVGPLLHILAWVVLLAFGLFVPIATNWYLAAPLILLLTLLNFSLTIGVMHMHTHRALFVSRRMNRFVDIMCCLPATLTSAEMREVHVLNHHRFNDGPGDVTSTEGMERGLGAVWYWIRYGTIVKNHTMRMIFAANPSEGRRKRRHTFVLDLTLALALPIGIWYVAGFERFALFWGLPFLITQVNSGYFAWLTHAPARVFEDDPSKSLNTAGNWLNFFIFNQGYHSVHHRYPGVHWSQIPDKLDFMRQVDAAVIVPYWMTIQSSWRLVRPGGFLDARYGERWKAKLDKRMETGTVRPRFLPWFAWI
;
A
#
# COMPACT_ATOMS: atom_id res chain seq x y z
N MET A 1 37.92 -58.97 21.30
CA MET A 1 36.62 -58.97 20.58
C MET A 1 36.04 -57.58 20.69
N THR A 2 36.19 -56.81 19.63
CA THR A 2 35.84 -55.40 19.51
C THR A 2 34.38 -55.29 19.12
N THR A 3 33.56 -54.63 19.94
CA THR A 3 32.16 -54.33 19.65
C THR A 3 32.07 -53.05 18.81
N VAL A 4 31.70 -53.20 17.53
CA VAL A 4 31.34 -52.09 16.64
C VAL A 4 29.82 -51.90 16.74
N PRO A 5 29.31 -50.74 17.17
CA PRO A 5 27.89 -50.42 17.03
C PRO A 5 27.59 -50.03 15.59
N THR A 6 26.55 -50.64 15.04
CA THR A 6 25.95 -50.34 13.74
C THR A 6 25.53 -48.86 13.64
N ARG A 7 26.00 -48.17 12.60
CA ARG A 7 25.54 -46.83 12.21
C ARG A 7 24.01 -46.82 12.00
N PRO A 8 23.26 -45.86 12.56
CA PRO A 8 21.93 -45.53 12.07
C PRO A 8 22.07 -44.97 10.64
N GLY A 9 21.34 -45.57 9.70
CA GLY A 9 21.38 -45.21 8.30
C GLY A 9 20.92 -43.77 8.03
N ASP A 10 21.49 -43.20 6.98
CA ASP A 10 21.04 -41.98 6.30
C ASP A 10 19.59 -42.15 5.84
N GLY A 11 18.64 -41.87 6.73
CA GLY A 11 17.26 -41.63 6.38
C GLY A 11 17.13 -40.24 5.78
N THR A 12 17.29 -40.12 4.46
CA THR A 12 16.79 -38.95 3.71
C THR A 12 15.35 -38.69 4.16
N PRO A 13 15.00 -37.49 4.68
CA PRO A 13 13.63 -37.23 5.09
C PRO A 13 12.73 -37.40 3.87
N PRO A 14 11.52 -38.00 4.02
CA PRO A 14 10.60 -38.14 2.90
C PRO A 14 10.29 -36.75 2.36
N ALA A 15 10.58 -36.54 1.08
CA ALA A 15 10.20 -35.32 0.36
C ALA A 15 8.69 -35.14 0.54
N SER A 16 8.26 -34.11 1.28
CA SER A 16 6.85 -33.85 1.46
C SER A 16 6.22 -33.66 0.08
N SER A 17 5.26 -34.51 -0.25
CA SER A 17 4.50 -34.47 -1.49
C SER A 17 3.47 -33.34 -1.46
N ASP A 18 3.86 -32.15 -1.00
CA ASP A 18 2.96 -31.02 -0.85
C ASP A 18 2.71 -30.40 -2.21
N ARG A 19 1.75 -30.99 -2.93
CA ARG A 19 1.14 -30.36 -4.09
C ARG A 19 0.76 -28.93 -3.69
N PRO A 20 1.20 -27.90 -4.44
CA PRO A 20 0.89 -26.52 -4.08
C PRO A 20 -0.63 -26.33 -3.90
N PRO A 21 -1.07 -25.40 -3.04
CA PRO A 21 -2.49 -25.21 -2.77
C PRO A 21 -3.28 -24.91 -4.06
N PHE A 22 -4.57 -25.25 -4.08
CA PHE A 22 -5.44 -25.05 -5.24
C PHE A 22 -5.37 -23.63 -5.81
N SER A 23 -5.36 -22.62 -4.93
CA SER A 23 -5.21 -21.20 -5.29
C SER A 23 -3.96 -20.93 -6.14
N ARG A 24 -2.84 -21.58 -5.82
CA ARG A 24 -1.59 -21.43 -6.56
C ARG A 24 -1.57 -22.24 -7.85
N ARG A 25 -2.11 -23.46 -7.84
CA ARG A 25 -2.13 -24.34 -9.04
C ARG A 25 -3.10 -23.84 -10.11
N VAL A 26 -4.32 -23.51 -9.70
CA VAL A 26 -5.44 -23.21 -10.59
C VAL A 26 -5.58 -21.70 -10.79
N LEU A 27 -5.69 -20.93 -9.70
CA LEU A 27 -5.89 -19.47 -9.79
C LEU A 27 -4.58 -18.69 -9.99
N LYS A 28 -3.43 -19.38 -9.93
CA LYS A 28 -2.08 -18.79 -10.03
C LYS A 28 -1.81 -17.71 -8.98
N LEU A 29 -2.50 -17.72 -7.84
CA LEU A 29 -2.23 -16.81 -6.73
C LEU A 29 -0.89 -17.17 -6.07
N GLU A 30 -0.12 -16.15 -5.71
CA GLU A 30 1.12 -16.32 -4.94
C GLU A 30 0.81 -16.84 -3.53
N HIS A 31 -0.24 -16.28 -2.91
CA HIS A 31 -0.77 -16.66 -1.61
C HIS A 31 -2.32 -16.70 -1.63
N PRO A 32 -2.99 -17.64 -0.94
CA PRO A 32 -4.46 -17.72 -0.92
C PRO A 32 -5.15 -16.42 -0.45
N ALA A 33 -4.51 -15.69 0.47
CA ALA A 33 -5.05 -14.44 0.98
C ALA A 33 -5.28 -13.38 -0.11
N ASN A 34 -4.57 -13.47 -1.24
CA ASN A 34 -4.65 -12.51 -2.33
C ASN A 34 -6.04 -12.41 -2.99
N VAL A 35 -6.99 -13.29 -2.63
CA VAL A 35 -8.41 -13.09 -2.93
C VAL A 35 -8.93 -11.75 -2.38
N GLY A 36 -8.53 -11.34 -1.18
CA GLY A 36 -9.00 -10.07 -0.57
C GLY A 36 -8.69 -8.83 -1.43
N PRO A 37 -7.43 -8.58 -1.80
CA PRO A 37 -7.07 -7.49 -2.72
C PRO A 37 -7.82 -7.53 -4.06
N LEU A 38 -8.05 -8.74 -4.60
CA LEU A 38 -8.79 -8.90 -5.86
C LEU A 38 -10.28 -8.57 -5.71
N LEU A 39 -10.88 -8.84 -4.55
CA LEU A 39 -12.24 -8.41 -4.25
C LEU A 39 -12.37 -6.89 -4.22
N HIS A 40 -11.35 -6.16 -3.75
CA HIS A 40 -11.36 -4.69 -3.81
C HIS A 40 -11.27 -4.17 -5.25
N ILE A 41 -10.41 -4.78 -6.08
CA ILE A 41 -10.35 -4.44 -7.52
C ILE A 41 -11.68 -4.72 -8.20
N LEU A 42 -12.27 -5.89 -7.95
CA LEU A 42 -13.57 -6.27 -8.52
C LEU A 42 -14.68 -5.32 -8.06
N ALA A 43 -14.75 -5.01 -6.75
CA ALA A 43 -15.71 -4.08 -6.19
C ALA A 43 -15.59 -2.70 -6.84
N TRP A 44 -14.36 -2.21 -7.03
CA TRP A 44 -14.12 -0.94 -7.70
C TRP A 44 -14.63 -0.94 -9.15
N VAL A 45 -14.30 -1.97 -9.95
CA VAL A 45 -14.77 -2.08 -11.34
C VAL A 45 -16.29 -2.14 -11.41
N VAL A 46 -16.93 -2.96 -10.57
CA VAL A 46 -18.39 -3.16 -10.57
C VAL A 46 -19.13 -1.89 -10.15
N LEU A 47 -18.69 -1.25 -9.06
CA LEU A 47 -19.32 -0.03 -8.56
C LEU A 47 -19.09 1.16 -9.51
N LEU A 48 -17.91 1.24 -10.13
CA LEU A 48 -17.64 2.25 -11.13
C LEU A 48 -18.52 2.04 -12.37
N ALA A 49 -18.62 0.82 -12.88
CA ALA A 49 -19.49 0.50 -14.00
C ALA A 49 -20.97 0.82 -13.68
N PHE A 50 -21.43 0.51 -12.47
CA PHE A 50 -22.76 0.90 -12.01
C PHE A 50 -22.96 2.42 -12.06
N GLY A 51 -22.03 3.20 -11.51
CA GLY A 51 -22.09 4.66 -11.56
C GLY A 51 -22.09 5.23 -12.99
N LEU A 52 -21.23 4.71 -13.85
CA LEU A 52 -21.06 5.20 -15.22
C LEU A 52 -22.23 4.84 -16.14
N PHE A 53 -22.83 3.65 -15.98
CA PHE A 53 -23.73 3.11 -17.00
C PHE A 53 -25.18 2.93 -16.53
N VAL A 54 -25.46 2.99 -15.24
CA VAL A 54 -26.83 2.86 -14.73
C VAL A 54 -27.42 4.24 -14.39
N PRO A 55 -28.45 4.72 -15.12
CA PRO A 55 -28.95 6.09 -14.95
C PRO A 55 -29.41 6.44 -13.53
N ILE A 56 -29.97 5.49 -12.77
CA ILE A 56 -30.42 5.74 -11.40
C ILE A 56 -29.28 6.13 -10.45
N ALA A 57 -28.03 5.80 -10.80
CA ALA A 57 -26.87 6.09 -9.96
C ALA A 57 -26.64 7.58 -9.73
N THR A 58 -27.12 8.47 -10.61
CA THR A 58 -27.01 9.93 -10.44
C THR A 58 -28.01 10.49 -9.42
N ASN A 59 -28.98 9.71 -8.96
CA ASN A 59 -29.80 10.09 -7.81
C ASN A 59 -28.90 10.22 -6.57
N TRP A 60 -28.90 11.40 -5.92
CA TRP A 60 -28.00 11.70 -4.81
C TRP A 60 -28.04 10.72 -3.63
N TYR A 61 -29.17 10.04 -3.40
CA TYR A 61 -29.26 8.97 -2.40
C TYR A 61 -28.35 7.77 -2.71
N LEU A 62 -28.04 7.53 -3.99
CA LEU A 62 -27.10 6.51 -4.46
C LEU A 62 -25.73 7.13 -4.81
N ALA A 63 -25.72 8.31 -5.42
CA ALA A 63 -24.48 8.94 -5.90
C ALA A 63 -23.53 9.24 -4.75
N ALA A 64 -24.01 9.84 -3.66
CA ALA A 64 -23.17 10.22 -2.52
C ALA A 64 -22.46 9.02 -1.85
N PRO A 65 -23.16 7.95 -1.44
CA PRO A 65 -22.49 6.78 -0.89
C PRO A 65 -21.60 6.08 -1.92
N LEU A 66 -21.98 6.06 -3.20
CA LEU A 66 -21.17 5.46 -4.26
C LEU A 66 -19.85 6.22 -4.47
N ILE A 67 -19.88 7.55 -4.50
CA ILE A 67 -18.68 8.42 -4.59
C ILE A 67 -17.76 8.16 -3.39
N LEU A 68 -18.33 8.06 -2.18
CA LEU A 68 -17.56 7.75 -0.97
C LEU A 68 -16.89 6.38 -1.09
N LEU A 69 -17.64 5.35 -1.47
CA LEU A 69 -17.12 3.99 -1.63
C LEU A 69 -16.04 3.90 -2.71
N LEU A 70 -16.24 4.55 -3.86
CA LEU A 70 -15.24 4.64 -4.93
C LEU A 70 -13.98 5.36 -4.46
N THR A 71 -14.12 6.43 -3.68
CA THR A 71 -12.97 7.15 -3.10
C THR A 71 -12.20 6.27 -2.13
N LEU A 72 -12.90 5.56 -1.24
CA LEU A 72 -12.24 4.60 -0.36
C LEU A 72 -11.54 3.51 -1.17
N LEU A 73 -12.21 2.92 -2.16
CA LEU A 73 -11.62 1.88 -3.00
C LEU A 73 -10.40 2.39 -3.77
N ASN A 74 -10.40 3.64 -4.25
CA ASN A 74 -9.21 4.25 -4.84
C ASN A 74 -8.04 4.24 -3.85
N PHE A 75 -8.24 4.67 -2.60
CA PHE A 75 -7.20 4.59 -1.56
C PHE A 75 -6.75 3.16 -1.30
N SER A 76 -7.68 2.20 -1.23
CA SER A 76 -7.29 0.80 -1.04
C SER A 76 -6.45 0.30 -2.22
N LEU A 77 -6.85 0.57 -3.45
CA LEU A 77 -6.16 0.10 -4.65
C LEU A 77 -4.76 0.72 -4.77
N THR A 78 -4.61 2.01 -4.47
CA THR A 78 -3.35 2.75 -4.69
C THR A 78 -2.40 2.65 -3.50
N ILE A 79 -2.89 2.94 -2.29
CA ILE A 79 -2.07 2.99 -1.07
C ILE A 79 -2.02 1.61 -0.37
N GLY A 80 -3.04 0.78 -0.52
CA GLY A 80 -3.06 -0.57 0.03
C GLY A 80 -2.47 -1.61 -0.92
N VAL A 81 -3.24 -1.94 -1.96
CA VAL A 81 -2.98 -3.06 -2.89
C VAL A 81 -1.74 -2.83 -3.73
N MET A 82 -1.64 -1.72 -4.46
CA MET A 82 -0.47 -1.43 -5.28
C MET A 82 0.81 -1.34 -4.44
N HIS A 83 0.73 -0.72 -3.25
CA HIS A 83 1.86 -0.62 -2.32
C HIS A 83 2.43 -1.99 -1.95
N MET A 84 1.60 -2.94 -1.50
CA MET A 84 2.10 -4.30 -1.24
C MET A 84 2.46 -5.07 -2.52
N HIS A 85 1.71 -4.87 -3.60
CA HIS A 85 1.89 -5.59 -4.86
C HIS A 85 3.26 -5.31 -5.49
N THR A 86 3.74 -4.07 -5.41
CA THR A 86 5.03 -3.68 -5.97
C THR A 86 6.22 -4.34 -5.25
N HIS A 87 6.04 -4.65 -3.95
CA HIS A 87 7.01 -5.42 -3.16
C HIS A 87 6.89 -6.92 -3.40
N ARG A 88 5.66 -7.43 -3.40
CA ARG A 88 5.37 -8.86 -3.58
C ARG A 88 4.13 -9.05 -4.45
N ALA A 89 4.37 -9.65 -5.61
CA ALA A 89 3.34 -9.92 -6.60
C ALA A 89 2.18 -10.77 -6.05
N LEU A 90 0.93 -10.45 -6.45
CA LEU A 90 -0.26 -11.17 -5.99
C LEU A 90 -0.42 -12.54 -6.69
N PHE A 91 0.08 -12.65 -7.92
CA PHE A 91 0.06 -13.87 -8.72
C PHE A 91 1.48 -14.37 -9.00
N VAL A 92 1.60 -15.66 -9.30
CA VAL A 92 2.81 -16.22 -9.92
C VAL A 92 2.88 -15.90 -11.42
N SER A 93 1.74 -15.57 -12.04
CA SER A 93 1.65 -15.23 -13.46
C SER A 93 2.00 -13.76 -13.73
N ARG A 94 3.02 -13.53 -14.57
CA ARG A 94 3.44 -12.18 -14.98
C ARG A 94 2.32 -11.39 -15.67
N ARG A 95 1.48 -12.06 -16.47
CA ARG A 95 0.36 -11.42 -17.18
C ARG A 95 -0.73 -10.95 -16.21
N MET A 96 -1.04 -11.76 -15.20
CA MET A 96 -2.05 -11.40 -14.19
C MET A 96 -1.54 -10.29 -13.28
N ASN A 97 -0.27 -10.31 -12.88
CA ASN A 97 0.34 -9.19 -12.16
C ASN A 97 0.31 -7.91 -13.01
N ARG A 98 0.57 -8.02 -14.32
CA ARG A 98 0.47 -6.84 -15.19
C ARG A 98 -0.94 -6.26 -15.26
N PHE A 99 -1.97 -7.11 -15.19
CA PHE A 99 -3.35 -6.65 -15.08
C PHE A 99 -3.60 -5.94 -13.74
N VAL A 100 -3.12 -6.50 -12.63
CA VAL A 100 -3.20 -5.86 -11.30
C VAL A 100 -2.49 -4.51 -11.29
N ASP A 101 -1.28 -4.42 -11.86
CA ASP A 101 -0.53 -3.16 -12.00
C ASP A 101 -1.42 -2.06 -12.60
N ILE A 102 -2.03 -2.35 -13.75
CA ILE A 102 -2.86 -1.37 -14.48
C ILE A 102 -4.10 -1.00 -13.65
N MET A 103 -4.82 -2.01 -13.13
CA MET A 103 -6.06 -1.77 -12.39
C MET A 103 -5.86 -0.98 -11.10
N CYS A 104 -4.77 -1.22 -10.38
CA CYS A 104 -4.49 -0.48 -9.15
C CYS A 104 -3.88 0.90 -9.40
N CYS A 105 -3.22 1.12 -10.54
CA CYS A 105 -2.66 2.42 -10.92
C CYS A 105 -3.69 3.38 -11.52
N LEU A 106 -4.69 2.86 -12.23
CA LEU A 106 -5.67 3.66 -12.97
C LEU A 106 -6.41 4.70 -12.11
N PRO A 107 -6.86 4.39 -10.87
CA PRO A 107 -7.62 5.34 -10.05
C PRO A 107 -6.82 6.54 -9.54
N ALA A 108 -5.49 6.54 -9.68
CA ALA A 108 -4.60 7.64 -9.30
C ALA A 108 -3.72 8.14 -10.47
N THR A 109 -3.95 7.67 -11.70
CA THR A 109 -3.11 7.99 -12.87
C THR A 109 -1.60 7.83 -12.60
N LEU A 110 -1.27 6.85 -11.76
CA LEU A 110 0.09 6.46 -11.41
C LEU A 110 0.57 5.39 -12.40
N THR A 111 1.86 5.10 -12.45
CA THR A 111 2.38 3.94 -13.17
C THR A 111 3.06 2.95 -12.22
N SER A 112 3.01 1.66 -12.55
CA SER A 112 3.72 0.63 -11.77
C SER A 112 5.24 0.84 -11.80
N ALA A 113 5.75 1.46 -12.89
CA ALA A 113 7.13 1.86 -13.01
C ALA A 113 7.52 2.95 -11.99
N GLU A 114 6.66 3.93 -11.75
CA GLU A 114 6.87 4.96 -10.72
C GLU A 114 6.89 4.36 -9.31
N MET A 115 5.92 3.50 -9.00
CA MET A 115 5.92 2.79 -7.71
C MET A 115 7.19 1.99 -7.51
N ARG A 116 7.69 1.33 -8.55
CA ARG A 116 8.93 0.56 -8.45
C ARG A 116 10.16 1.46 -8.30
N GLU A 117 10.30 2.51 -9.12
CA GLU A 117 11.49 3.37 -9.09
C GLU A 117 11.57 4.20 -7.81
N VAL A 118 10.47 4.84 -7.42
CA VAL A 118 10.48 5.74 -6.26
C VAL A 118 10.29 4.95 -4.98
N HIS A 119 9.18 4.23 -4.83
CA HIS A 119 8.88 3.59 -3.54
C HIS A 119 9.86 2.44 -3.24
N VAL A 120 10.04 1.49 -4.17
CA VAL A 120 10.85 0.28 -3.89
C VAL A 120 12.36 0.54 -4.00
N LEU A 121 12.83 1.19 -5.06
CA LEU A 121 14.27 1.30 -5.34
C LEU A 121 14.95 2.49 -4.66
N ASN A 122 14.23 3.61 -4.47
CA ASN A 122 14.77 4.80 -3.84
C ASN A 122 14.35 4.91 -2.36
N HIS A 123 13.06 5.00 -2.09
CA HIS A 123 12.53 5.27 -0.75
C HIS A 123 12.88 4.17 0.25
N HIS A 124 12.64 2.89 -0.07
CA HIS A 124 13.05 1.79 0.83
C HIS A 124 14.57 1.66 1.02
N ARG A 125 15.37 2.19 0.10
CA ARG A 125 16.84 2.19 0.23
C ARG A 125 17.32 3.23 1.23
N PHE A 126 16.71 4.42 1.22
CA PHE A 126 17.16 5.57 2.04
C PHE A 126 16.26 5.81 3.27
N ASN A 127 15.07 5.20 3.28
CA ASN A 127 14.12 5.17 4.38
C ASN A 127 13.84 6.57 4.96
N ASP A 128 13.36 7.47 4.10
CA ASP A 128 13.12 8.90 4.34
C ASP A 128 14.36 9.75 4.71
N GLY A 129 15.55 9.14 4.75
CA GLY A 129 16.80 9.81 5.05
C GLY A 129 17.51 10.40 3.82
N PRO A 130 18.75 10.89 4.00
CA PRO A 130 19.53 11.50 2.92
C PRO A 130 19.68 10.60 1.70
N GLY A 131 19.28 11.11 0.53
CA GLY A 131 19.28 10.38 -0.75
C GLY A 131 17.91 9.87 -1.20
N ASP A 132 16.93 9.85 -0.29
CA ASP A 132 15.52 9.68 -0.63
C ASP A 132 15.00 10.94 -1.34
N VAL A 133 14.55 10.80 -2.58
CA VAL A 133 14.00 11.95 -3.33
C VAL A 133 12.64 12.40 -2.79
N THR A 134 12.00 11.52 -2.02
CA THR A 134 10.77 11.77 -1.29
C THR A 134 11.00 12.04 0.20
N SER A 135 12.24 12.29 0.62
CA SER A 135 12.56 12.63 2.02
C SER A 135 11.71 13.79 2.53
N THR A 136 11.20 13.66 3.75
CA THR A 136 10.50 14.73 4.45
C THR A 136 11.42 15.64 5.30
N GLU A 137 12.73 15.37 5.31
CA GLU A 137 13.74 16.15 6.04
C GLU A 137 13.72 17.63 5.61
N GLY A 138 13.59 18.53 6.58
CA GLY A 138 13.45 19.97 6.39
C GLY A 138 12.06 20.44 5.93
N MET A 139 11.10 19.52 5.75
CA MET A 139 9.72 19.80 5.29
C MET A 139 8.66 19.30 6.28
N GLU A 140 9.00 19.13 7.55
CA GLU A 140 8.19 18.44 8.55
C GLU A 140 7.02 19.26 9.10
N ARG A 141 6.94 20.56 8.75
CA ARG A 141 5.91 21.48 9.26
C ARG A 141 5.76 22.74 8.42
N GLY A 142 4.69 23.50 8.69
CA GLY A 142 4.46 24.83 8.13
C GLY A 142 4.36 24.84 6.61
N LEU A 143 4.89 25.89 5.98
CA LEU A 143 4.87 26.05 4.52
C LEU A 143 5.70 24.98 3.80
N GLY A 144 6.76 24.45 4.44
CA GLY A 144 7.55 23.35 3.88
C GLY A 144 6.71 22.09 3.66
N ALA A 145 5.87 21.73 4.64
CA ALA A 145 4.94 20.61 4.54
C ALA A 145 3.93 20.77 3.38
N VAL A 146 3.33 21.97 3.26
CA VAL A 146 2.41 22.28 2.15
C VAL A 146 3.13 22.20 0.80
N TRP A 147 4.37 22.70 0.74
CA TRP A 147 5.19 22.67 -0.47
C TRP A 147 5.64 21.27 -0.86
N TYR A 148 5.89 20.38 0.10
CA TYR A 148 6.11 18.96 -0.14
C TYR A 148 4.85 18.33 -0.72
N TRP A 149 3.71 18.51 -0.05
CA TRP A 149 2.43 17.93 -0.43
C TRP A 149 2.10 18.24 -1.91
N ILE A 150 2.08 19.52 -2.29
CA ILE A 150 1.68 19.93 -3.65
C ILE A 150 2.65 19.39 -4.71
N ARG A 151 3.95 19.30 -4.41
CA ARG A 151 4.98 18.89 -5.38
C ARG A 151 5.23 17.39 -5.44
N TYR A 152 4.71 16.60 -4.50
CA TYR A 152 5.01 15.17 -4.39
C TYR A 152 4.88 14.45 -5.73
N GLY A 153 3.77 14.62 -6.45
CA GLY A 153 3.56 14.00 -7.76
C GLY A 153 4.64 14.39 -8.79
N THR A 154 5.05 15.65 -8.82
CA THR A 154 6.13 16.15 -9.69
C THR A 154 7.49 15.58 -9.31
N ILE A 155 7.78 15.45 -8.01
CA ILE A 155 9.00 14.81 -7.50
C ILE A 155 9.09 13.36 -8.00
N VAL A 156 8.01 12.59 -7.78
CA VAL A 156 7.91 11.18 -8.19
C VAL A 156 8.11 11.03 -9.71
N LYS A 157 7.37 11.83 -10.49
CA LYS A 157 7.41 11.78 -11.96
C LYS A 157 8.80 12.16 -12.48
N ASN A 158 9.38 13.27 -12.00
CA ASN A 158 10.68 13.75 -12.44
C ASN A 158 11.80 12.76 -12.12
N HIS A 159 11.83 12.20 -10.90
CA HIS A 159 12.81 11.18 -10.55
C HIS A 159 12.68 9.96 -11.46
N THR A 160 11.46 9.44 -11.62
CA THR A 160 11.20 8.27 -12.45
C THR A 160 11.64 8.50 -13.89
N MET A 161 11.27 9.64 -14.50
CA MET A 161 11.66 9.99 -15.86
C MET A 161 13.19 10.10 -16.01
N ARG A 162 13.87 10.78 -15.08
CA ARG A 162 15.34 10.88 -15.08
C ARG A 162 16.00 9.51 -15.04
N MET A 163 15.50 8.59 -14.21
CA MET A 163 16.09 7.27 -14.05
C MET A 163 15.84 6.35 -15.24
N ILE A 164 14.61 6.29 -15.74
CA ILE A 164 14.25 5.34 -16.81
C ILE A 164 14.68 5.84 -18.19
N PHE A 165 14.79 7.15 -18.43
CA PHE A 165 15.22 7.75 -19.70
C PHE A 165 16.70 8.15 -19.75
N ALA A 166 17.48 7.85 -18.71
CA ALA A 166 18.93 8.05 -18.73
C ALA A 166 19.60 7.38 -19.95
N ALA A 167 20.71 7.97 -20.41
CA ALA A 167 21.56 7.40 -21.46
C ALA A 167 22.10 6.02 -21.03
N ASN A 168 22.28 5.12 -22.00
CA ASN A 168 22.78 3.75 -21.77
C ASN A 168 22.05 3.00 -20.64
N PRO A 169 20.71 2.90 -20.68
CA PRO A 169 19.94 2.27 -19.62
C PRO A 169 20.28 0.78 -19.51
N SER A 170 20.33 0.24 -18.29
CA SER A 170 20.35 -1.22 -18.09
C SER A 170 19.09 -1.88 -18.65
N GLU A 171 19.13 -3.18 -18.90
CA GLU A 171 17.96 -3.93 -19.39
C GLU A 171 16.74 -3.76 -18.48
N GLY A 172 16.95 -3.79 -17.16
CA GLY A 172 15.90 -3.54 -16.18
C GLY A 172 15.26 -2.15 -16.31
N ARG A 173 16.06 -1.11 -16.58
CA ARG A 173 15.56 0.25 -16.82
C ARG A 173 14.81 0.34 -18.16
N ARG A 174 15.31 -0.31 -19.22
CA ARG A 174 14.60 -0.37 -20.52
C ARG A 174 13.21 -0.99 -20.38
N LYS A 175 13.12 -2.13 -19.68
CA LYS A 175 11.83 -2.77 -19.40
C LYS A 175 10.88 -1.84 -18.64
N ARG A 176 11.36 -1.17 -17.59
CA ARG A 176 10.56 -0.21 -16.83
C ARG A 176 10.16 1.02 -17.63
N ARG A 177 11.01 1.47 -18.56
CA ARG A 177 10.67 2.53 -19.52
C ARG A 177 9.48 2.12 -20.39
N HIS A 178 9.50 0.92 -20.97
CA HIS A 178 8.36 0.43 -21.76
C HIS A 178 7.09 0.28 -20.90
N THR A 179 7.23 -0.24 -19.69
CA THR A 179 6.15 -0.32 -18.70
C THR A 179 5.56 1.06 -18.38
N PHE A 180 6.41 2.06 -18.15
CA PHE A 180 6.02 3.44 -17.85
C PHE A 180 5.27 4.07 -19.02
N VAL A 181 5.80 3.96 -20.24
CA VAL A 181 5.14 4.52 -21.44
C VAL A 181 3.77 3.88 -21.62
N LEU A 182 3.68 2.55 -21.57
CA LEU A 182 2.41 1.85 -21.68
C LEU A 182 1.42 2.25 -20.57
N ASP A 183 1.86 2.24 -19.31
CA ASP A 183 1.00 2.61 -18.17
C ASP A 183 0.52 4.05 -18.29
N LEU A 184 1.40 4.99 -18.63
CA LEU A 184 1.05 6.39 -18.78
C LEU A 184 0.07 6.59 -19.94
N THR A 185 0.30 5.92 -21.09
CA THR A 185 -0.65 5.96 -22.21
C THR A 185 -2.01 5.43 -21.80
N LEU A 186 -2.09 4.30 -21.10
CA LEU A 186 -3.37 3.74 -20.63
C LEU A 186 -4.03 4.65 -19.58
N ALA A 187 -3.25 5.19 -18.65
CA ALA A 187 -3.72 6.10 -17.60
C ALA A 187 -4.30 7.41 -18.16
N LEU A 188 -3.87 7.84 -19.34
CA LEU A 188 -4.42 9.01 -20.04
C LEU A 188 -5.57 8.64 -20.98
N ALA A 189 -5.44 7.56 -21.76
CA ALA A 189 -6.41 7.19 -22.78
C ALA A 189 -7.70 6.60 -22.20
N LEU A 190 -7.61 5.77 -21.15
CA LEU A 190 -8.79 5.10 -20.59
C LEU A 190 -9.78 6.09 -19.96
N PRO A 191 -9.38 7.07 -19.12
CA PRO A 191 -10.31 8.08 -18.61
C PRO A 191 -10.99 8.88 -19.72
N ILE A 192 -10.26 9.22 -20.80
CA ILE A 192 -10.84 9.92 -21.97
C ILE A 192 -11.90 9.04 -22.65
N GLY A 193 -11.61 7.76 -22.85
CA GLY A 193 -12.58 6.80 -23.40
C GLY A 193 -13.81 6.63 -22.50
N ILE A 194 -13.62 6.52 -21.18
CA ILE A 194 -14.70 6.44 -20.20
C ILE A 194 -15.57 7.71 -20.27
N TRP A 195 -14.95 8.89 -20.31
CA TRP A 195 -15.67 10.15 -20.45
C TRP A 195 -16.51 10.19 -21.73
N TYR A 196 -15.91 9.82 -22.87
CA TYR A 196 -16.60 9.82 -24.16
C TYR A 196 -17.82 8.89 -24.17
N VAL A 197 -17.72 7.70 -23.57
CA VAL A 197 -18.80 6.69 -23.58
C VAL A 197 -19.86 6.95 -22.50
N ALA A 198 -19.46 7.33 -21.29
CA ALA A 198 -20.38 7.49 -20.15
C ALA A 198 -21.04 8.89 -20.06
N GLY A 199 -20.51 9.86 -20.81
CA GLY A 199 -20.92 11.26 -20.74
C GLY A 199 -20.25 12.00 -19.58
N PHE A 200 -20.17 13.33 -19.71
CA PHE A 200 -19.42 14.18 -18.78
C PHE A 200 -19.94 14.12 -17.34
N GLU A 201 -21.26 14.16 -17.12
CA GLU A 201 -21.85 14.18 -15.78
C GLU A 201 -21.43 12.95 -14.95
N ARG A 202 -21.67 11.74 -15.48
CA ARG A 202 -21.34 10.49 -14.78
C ARG A 202 -19.85 10.28 -14.65
N PHE A 203 -19.08 10.65 -15.68
CA PHE A 203 -17.63 10.66 -15.61
C PHE A 203 -17.14 11.57 -14.48
N ALA A 204 -17.61 12.81 -14.42
CA ALA A 204 -17.20 13.78 -13.40
C ALA A 204 -17.56 13.28 -11.98
N LEU A 205 -18.76 12.73 -11.80
CA LEU A 205 -19.22 12.24 -10.50
C LEU A 205 -18.47 10.97 -10.04
N PHE A 206 -18.38 9.94 -10.89
CA PHE A 206 -17.94 8.61 -10.45
C PHE A 206 -16.49 8.29 -10.77
N TRP A 207 -15.89 8.95 -11.76
CA TRP A 207 -14.45 8.87 -12.02
C TRP A 207 -13.71 10.09 -11.49
N GLY A 208 -14.09 11.27 -11.97
CA GLY A 208 -13.37 12.53 -11.76
C GLY A 208 -13.27 12.93 -10.31
N LEU A 209 -14.38 12.94 -9.57
CA LEU A 209 -14.39 13.37 -8.18
C LEU A 209 -13.60 12.40 -7.25
N PRO A 210 -13.83 11.07 -7.26
CA PRO A 210 -12.99 10.13 -6.52
C PRO A 210 -11.50 10.20 -6.89
N PHE A 211 -11.20 10.37 -8.19
CA PHE A 211 -9.84 10.57 -8.68
C PHE A 211 -9.20 11.82 -8.08
N LEU A 212 -9.85 12.98 -8.18
CA LEU A 212 -9.34 14.25 -7.66
C LEU A 212 -9.10 14.19 -6.15
N ILE A 213 -10.04 13.60 -5.40
CA ILE A 213 -9.88 13.42 -3.95
C ILE A 213 -8.65 12.55 -3.68
N THR A 214 -8.49 11.42 -4.36
CA THR A 214 -7.35 10.51 -4.18
C THR A 214 -6.02 11.18 -4.54
N GLN A 215 -5.97 11.93 -5.65
CA GLN A 215 -4.78 12.63 -6.10
C GLN A 215 -4.33 13.72 -5.13
N VAL A 216 -5.26 14.58 -4.71
CA VAL A 216 -4.97 15.62 -3.72
C VAL A 216 -4.48 14.98 -2.43
N ASN A 217 -4.94 13.79 -2.06
CA ASN A 217 -4.50 13.12 -0.84
C ASN A 217 -3.14 12.42 -0.94
N SER A 218 -2.65 12.10 -2.13
CA SER A 218 -1.47 11.23 -2.28
C SER A 218 -0.19 11.87 -1.73
N GLY A 219 0.05 13.15 -2.01
CA GLY A 219 1.20 13.88 -1.46
C GLY A 219 1.08 14.13 0.05
N TYR A 220 -0.15 14.34 0.53
CA TYR A 220 -0.41 14.46 1.97
C TYR A 220 -0.14 13.14 2.69
N PHE A 221 -0.56 12.00 2.13
CA PHE A 221 -0.30 10.68 2.69
C PHE A 221 1.20 10.42 2.80
N ALA A 222 1.95 10.62 1.71
CA ALA A 222 3.40 10.42 1.70
C ALA A 222 4.13 11.29 2.75
N TRP A 223 3.70 12.55 2.88
CA TRP A 223 4.20 13.43 3.93
C TRP A 223 3.85 12.90 5.32
N LEU A 224 2.57 12.58 5.55
CA LEU A 224 2.04 12.19 6.86
C LEU A 224 2.66 10.89 7.37
N THR A 225 3.08 9.99 6.49
CA THR A 225 3.70 8.72 6.87
C THR A 225 5.09 8.86 7.49
N HIS A 226 5.78 9.97 7.27
CA HIS A 226 7.16 10.16 7.73
C HIS A 226 7.40 11.47 8.47
N ALA A 227 6.93 12.60 7.92
CA ALA A 227 7.24 13.92 8.44
C ALA A 227 6.95 14.11 9.94
N PRO A 228 5.81 13.64 10.50
CA PRO A 228 5.55 13.83 11.92
C PRO A 228 6.41 12.95 12.84
N ALA A 229 7.04 11.89 12.34
CA ALA A 229 7.98 11.09 13.12
C ALA A 229 9.26 11.88 13.44
N ARG A 230 9.73 12.73 12.50
CA ARG A 230 10.92 13.59 12.66
C ARG A 230 12.20 12.82 13.01
N VAL A 231 12.31 11.59 12.51
CA VAL A 231 13.50 10.75 12.70
C VAL A 231 14.00 10.31 11.33
N PHE A 232 15.28 10.57 11.06
CA PHE A 232 15.92 10.32 9.76
C PHE A 232 17.13 9.37 9.84
N GLU A 233 17.61 9.10 11.06
CA GLU A 233 18.63 8.09 11.39
C GLU A 233 18.01 6.72 11.64
N ASP A 234 18.76 5.61 11.48
CA ASP A 234 18.26 4.23 11.57
C ASP A 234 17.56 3.93 12.92
N ASP A 235 16.23 4.09 12.95
CA ASP A 235 15.38 3.96 14.13
C ASP A 235 14.05 3.27 13.74
N PRO A 236 13.49 2.39 14.60
CA PRO A 236 12.18 1.78 14.38
C PRO A 236 11.01 2.76 14.20
N SER A 237 11.15 3.99 14.68
CA SER A 237 10.10 5.00 14.82
C SER A 237 10.11 6.06 13.70
N LYS A 238 10.84 5.83 12.61
CA LYS A 238 10.92 6.70 11.41
C LYS A 238 9.61 6.97 10.67
N SER A 239 8.53 6.28 11.03
CA SER A 239 7.26 6.37 10.32
C SER A 239 6.08 6.32 11.26
N LEU A 240 4.99 6.98 10.89
CA LEU A 240 3.72 6.84 11.59
C LEU A 240 3.05 5.52 11.26
N ASN A 241 2.48 4.92 12.31
CA ASN A 241 1.77 3.66 12.26
C ASN A 241 0.29 3.90 12.56
N THR A 242 -0.55 3.80 11.53
CA THR A 242 -2.00 3.90 11.68
C THR A 242 -2.61 2.56 12.07
N ALA A 243 -2.49 2.24 13.35
CA ALA A 243 -2.70 0.91 13.91
C ALA A 243 -4.17 0.58 14.23
N GLY A 244 -5.12 1.21 13.54
CA GLY A 244 -6.56 0.95 13.70
C GLY A 244 -7.01 -0.31 12.95
N ASN A 245 -7.85 -1.14 13.60
CA ASN A 245 -8.25 -2.45 13.05
C ASN A 245 -9.06 -2.35 11.73
N TRP A 246 -10.07 -1.47 11.68
CA TRP A 246 -10.87 -1.28 10.46
C TRP A 246 -10.08 -0.68 9.31
N LEU A 247 -9.13 0.19 9.61
CA LEU A 247 -8.21 0.71 8.61
C LEU A 247 -7.34 -0.42 8.06
N ASN A 248 -6.69 -1.17 8.93
CA ASN A 248 -5.81 -2.27 8.52
C ASN A 248 -6.56 -3.41 7.83
N PHE A 249 -7.84 -3.60 8.11
CA PHE A 249 -8.69 -4.45 7.28
C PHE A 249 -8.77 -3.95 5.84
N PHE A 250 -8.98 -2.64 5.67
CA PHE A 250 -9.17 -2.01 4.36
C PHE A 250 -7.88 -1.85 3.53
N ILE A 251 -6.74 -1.65 4.19
CA ILE A 251 -5.42 -1.51 3.56
C ILE A 251 -4.50 -2.71 3.79
N PHE A 252 -5.04 -3.87 4.15
CA PHE A 252 -4.28 -5.12 4.25
C PHE A 252 -3.05 -5.04 5.18
N ASN A 253 -3.26 -4.62 6.42
CA ASN A 253 -2.23 -4.45 7.46
C ASN A 253 -1.13 -3.40 7.12
N GLN A 254 -1.26 -2.61 6.05
CA GLN A 254 -0.27 -1.59 5.68
C GLN A 254 -0.13 -0.44 6.70
N GLY A 255 -1.09 -0.28 7.62
CA GLY A 255 -1.01 0.72 8.67
C GLY A 255 0.11 0.45 9.69
N TYR A 256 0.66 -0.77 9.74
CA TYR A 256 1.88 -1.10 10.48
C TYR A 256 3.13 -0.71 9.70
N HIS A 257 3.27 0.58 9.41
CA HIS A 257 4.26 1.11 8.48
C HIS A 257 5.71 0.84 8.91
N SER A 258 6.02 0.91 10.21
CA SER A 258 7.34 0.56 10.74
C SER A 258 7.70 -0.90 10.45
N VAL A 259 6.74 -1.82 10.56
CA VAL A 259 6.94 -3.24 10.21
C VAL A 259 7.17 -3.38 8.71
N HIS A 260 6.44 -2.63 7.90
CA HIS A 260 6.63 -2.59 6.45
C HIS A 260 8.05 -2.14 6.07
N HIS A 261 8.55 -1.05 6.64
CA HIS A 261 9.93 -0.58 6.40
C HIS A 261 10.99 -1.56 6.87
N ARG A 262 10.76 -2.25 8.00
CA ARG A 262 11.68 -3.27 8.49
C ARG A 262 11.68 -4.53 7.61
N TYR A 263 10.53 -4.90 7.04
CA TYR A 263 10.33 -6.12 6.26
C TYR A 263 9.56 -5.87 4.95
N PRO A 264 10.09 -5.10 3.99
CA PRO A 264 9.32 -4.61 2.83
C PRO A 264 8.73 -5.71 1.96
N GLY A 265 9.42 -6.85 1.83
CA GLY A 265 8.96 -8.01 1.05
C GLY A 265 8.06 -9.00 1.81
N VAL A 266 7.71 -8.73 3.07
CA VAL A 266 6.83 -9.61 3.84
C VAL A 266 5.44 -9.63 3.19
N HIS A 267 4.81 -10.81 3.12
CA HIS A 267 3.44 -10.86 2.64
C HIS A 267 2.53 -10.13 3.63
N TRP A 268 1.55 -9.36 3.15
CA TRP A 268 0.67 -8.56 4.01
C TRP A 268 -0.06 -9.38 5.08
N SER A 269 -0.41 -10.63 4.77
CA SER A 269 -1.05 -11.55 5.71
C SER A 269 -0.09 -12.09 6.78
N GLN A 270 1.22 -11.89 6.63
CA GLN A 270 2.28 -12.29 7.56
C GLN A 270 2.78 -11.10 8.41
N ILE A 271 2.35 -9.87 8.14
CA ILE A 271 2.61 -8.70 8.99
C ILE A 271 2.23 -8.94 10.46
N PRO A 272 1.09 -9.60 10.79
CA PRO A 272 0.74 -9.87 12.18
C PRO A 272 1.79 -10.71 12.93
N ASP A 273 2.57 -11.54 12.23
CA ASP A 273 3.63 -12.37 12.83
C ASP A 273 4.91 -11.57 13.11
N LYS A 274 4.95 -10.31 12.69
CA LYS A 274 6.07 -9.38 12.86
C LYS A 274 5.76 -8.22 13.81
N LEU A 275 4.58 -8.22 14.44
CA LEU A 275 4.16 -7.14 15.34
C LEU A 275 4.98 -7.03 16.62
N ASP A 276 5.78 -8.04 16.98
CA ASP A 276 6.76 -7.91 18.07
C ASP A 276 7.70 -6.70 17.86
N PHE A 277 8.03 -6.38 16.60
CA PHE A 277 8.83 -5.20 16.26
C PHE A 277 8.19 -3.89 16.73
N MET A 278 6.86 -3.82 16.80
CA MET A 278 6.14 -2.63 17.27
C MET A 278 6.40 -2.32 18.76
N ARG A 279 6.96 -3.26 19.54
CA ARG A 279 7.41 -2.98 20.92
C ARG A 279 8.54 -1.97 20.97
N GLN A 280 9.39 -1.93 19.93
CA GLN A 280 10.55 -1.05 19.83
C GLN A 280 10.17 0.33 19.28
N VAL A 281 8.99 0.46 18.67
CA VAL A 281 8.49 1.73 18.12
C VAL A 281 8.00 2.63 19.25
N ASP A 282 8.37 3.91 19.19
CA ASP A 282 7.86 4.94 20.10
C ASP A 282 6.32 4.97 20.05
N ALA A 283 5.66 4.95 21.21
CA ALA A 283 4.21 4.99 21.30
C ALA A 283 3.60 6.24 20.64
N ALA A 284 4.31 7.37 20.62
CA ALA A 284 3.85 8.63 20.05
C ALA A 284 3.52 8.51 18.55
N VAL A 285 4.22 7.65 17.81
CA VAL A 285 4.00 7.46 16.36
C VAL A 285 3.01 6.33 16.04
N ILE A 286 2.38 5.72 17.05
CA ILE A 286 1.28 4.75 16.89
C ILE A 286 -0.03 5.49 17.10
N VAL A 287 -0.89 5.56 16.07
CA VAL A 287 -2.05 6.47 16.05
C VAL A 287 -3.35 5.81 15.60
N PRO A 288 -4.52 6.30 16.08
CA PRO A 288 -5.82 5.65 15.82
C PRO A 288 -6.50 6.08 14.51
N TYR A 289 -6.04 7.16 13.89
CA TYR A 289 -6.78 7.84 12.82
C TYR A 289 -6.32 7.42 11.42
N TRP A 290 -7.15 7.72 10.43
CA TRP A 290 -6.82 7.48 9.02
C TRP A 290 -5.94 8.61 8.46
N MET A 291 -4.97 8.25 7.63
CA MET A 291 -4.04 9.17 6.97
C MET A 291 -4.69 9.88 5.76
N THR A 292 -5.89 10.44 5.94
CA THR A 292 -6.65 11.12 4.88
C THR A 292 -6.65 12.63 5.10
N ILE A 293 -7.07 13.42 4.10
CA ILE A 293 -7.16 14.88 4.17
C ILE A 293 -8.05 15.36 5.32
N GLN A 294 -8.97 14.54 5.80
CA GLN A 294 -9.76 14.81 6.99
C GLN A 294 -8.90 14.88 8.26
N SER A 295 -7.69 14.32 8.25
CA SER A 295 -6.70 14.52 9.31
C SER A 295 -5.76 15.69 9.04
N SER A 296 -5.85 16.36 7.89
CA SER A 296 -4.93 17.45 7.50
C SER A 296 -5.07 18.70 8.36
N TRP A 297 -6.19 18.88 9.08
CA TRP A 297 -6.30 19.93 10.12
C TRP A 297 -5.21 19.78 11.20
N ARG A 298 -4.64 18.59 11.38
CA ARG A 298 -3.51 18.38 12.32
C ARG A 298 -2.26 19.14 11.88
N LEU A 299 -2.14 19.59 10.62
CA LEU A 299 -1.08 20.50 10.16
C LEU A 299 -1.06 21.81 10.94
N VAL A 300 -2.24 22.29 11.39
CA VAL A 300 -2.35 23.55 12.16
C VAL A 300 -2.20 23.35 13.67
N ARG A 301 -2.04 22.11 14.14
CA ARG A 301 -1.74 21.77 15.54
C ARG A 301 -0.47 20.91 15.61
N PRO A 302 0.70 21.49 15.93
CA PRO A 302 2.01 20.81 15.86
C PRO A 302 2.17 19.51 16.65
N GLY A 303 1.37 19.27 17.69
CA GLY A 303 1.31 18.00 18.44
C GLY A 303 0.15 17.08 18.03
N GLY A 304 -0.66 17.50 17.04
CA GLY A 304 -1.88 16.82 16.65
C GLY A 304 -1.65 15.50 15.92
N PHE A 305 -0.44 15.23 15.42
CA PHE A 305 -0.16 13.98 14.71
C PHE A 305 0.27 12.84 15.61
N LEU A 306 0.83 13.14 16.78
CA LEU A 306 1.37 12.14 17.70
C LEU A 306 0.35 11.84 18.81
N ASP A 307 0.29 10.60 19.28
CA ASP A 307 -0.63 10.18 20.34
C ASP A 307 -0.03 9.09 21.24
N ALA A 308 0.91 9.49 22.10
CA ALA A 308 1.59 8.56 23.01
C ALA A 308 0.61 7.79 23.90
N ARG A 309 -0.48 8.42 24.36
CA ARG A 309 -1.49 7.75 25.21
C ARG A 309 -2.24 6.65 24.45
N TYR A 310 -2.55 6.87 23.17
CA TYR A 310 -3.10 5.80 22.34
C TYR A 310 -2.07 4.71 22.10
N GLY A 311 -0.85 5.07 21.70
CA GLY A 311 0.21 4.10 21.43
C GLY A 311 0.53 3.20 22.61
N GLU A 312 0.66 3.73 23.83
CA GLU A 312 0.90 2.94 25.04
C GLU A 312 -0.23 1.95 25.32
N ARG A 313 -1.49 2.40 25.19
CA ARG A 313 -2.66 1.50 25.32
C ARG A 313 -2.67 0.43 24.24
N TRP A 314 -2.28 0.79 23.02
CA TRP A 314 -2.20 -0.14 21.90
C TRP A 314 -1.10 -1.20 22.13
N LYS A 315 0.08 -0.79 22.62
CA LYS A 315 1.19 -1.70 22.95
C LYS A 315 0.83 -2.65 24.08
N ALA A 316 0.23 -2.15 25.16
CA ALA A 316 -0.26 -3.01 26.25
C ALA A 316 -1.30 -4.03 25.77
N LYS A 317 -2.15 -3.64 24.81
CA LYS A 317 -3.12 -4.54 24.19
C LYS A 317 -2.41 -5.57 23.30
N LEU A 318 -1.42 -5.17 22.51
CA LEU A 318 -0.60 -6.07 21.71
C LEU A 318 0.05 -7.14 22.59
N ASP A 319 0.65 -6.76 23.73
CA ASP A 319 1.30 -7.70 24.64
C ASP A 319 0.34 -8.77 25.15
N LYS A 320 -0.83 -8.33 25.67
CA LYS A 320 -1.89 -9.25 26.09
C LYS A 320 -2.36 -10.17 24.96
N ARG A 321 -2.46 -9.65 23.74
CA ARG A 321 -2.86 -10.43 22.56
C ARG A 321 -1.80 -11.46 22.17
N MET A 322 -0.52 -11.11 22.29
CA MET A 322 0.60 -12.01 22.01
C MET A 322 0.66 -13.14 23.05
N GLU A 323 0.53 -12.82 24.34
CA GLU A 323 0.48 -13.81 25.43
C GLU A 323 -0.67 -14.81 25.27
N THR A 324 -1.83 -14.32 24.85
CA THR A 324 -3.03 -15.16 24.67
C THR A 324 -3.11 -15.82 23.29
N GLY A 325 -2.17 -15.57 22.38
CA GLY A 325 -2.21 -16.07 21.00
C GLY A 325 -3.39 -15.52 20.18
N THR A 326 -3.94 -14.35 20.54
CA THR A 326 -5.15 -13.77 19.93
C THR A 326 -4.89 -12.53 19.07
N VAL A 327 -3.63 -12.29 18.67
CA VAL A 327 -3.26 -11.23 17.70
C VAL A 327 -4.08 -11.34 16.41
N ARG A 328 -4.33 -12.56 15.96
CA ARG A 328 -5.17 -12.87 14.79
C ARG A 328 -6.57 -13.27 15.29
N PRO A 329 -7.64 -12.59 14.84
CA PRO A 329 -9.00 -13.02 15.15
C PRO A 329 -9.35 -14.29 14.36
N ARG A 330 -10.18 -15.16 14.95
CA ARG A 330 -10.56 -16.47 14.36
C ARG A 330 -11.16 -16.36 12.95
N PHE A 331 -11.94 -15.32 12.68
CA PHE A 331 -12.67 -15.16 11.41
C PHE A 331 -11.92 -14.33 10.36
N LEU A 332 -10.87 -13.61 10.76
CA LEU A 332 -10.01 -12.84 9.85
C LEU A 332 -8.54 -13.24 10.07
N PRO A 333 -8.18 -14.51 9.81
CA PRO A 333 -6.88 -15.05 10.21
C PRO A 333 -5.70 -14.40 9.51
N TRP A 334 -5.91 -13.62 8.44
CA TRP A 334 -4.86 -12.88 7.73
C TRP A 334 -4.60 -11.47 8.28
N PHE A 335 -5.43 -10.99 9.20
CA PHE A 335 -5.35 -9.64 9.74
C PHE A 335 -4.91 -9.67 11.20
N ALA A 336 -4.24 -8.60 11.63
CA ALA A 336 -4.11 -8.31 13.04
C ALA A 336 -5.39 -7.66 13.55
N TRP A 337 -5.76 -7.96 14.79
CA TRP A 337 -6.85 -7.29 15.47
C TRP A 337 -6.45 -6.98 16.90
N ILE A 338 -5.72 -5.87 17.04
CA ILE A 338 -5.17 -5.48 18.34
C ILE A 338 -6.27 -4.88 19.17
#